data_AF-A0A532EKY4-F1
#
_entry.id   AF-A0A532EKY4-F1
#
_cell.length_a   1.000
_cell.length_b   1.000
_cell.length_c   1.000
_cell.angle_alpha   90.00
_cell.angle_beta   90.00
_cell.angle_gamma   90.00
#
_symmetry.space_group_name_H-M   'P 1'
#
loop_
_entity.id
_entity.type
_entity.pdbx_description
1 polymer ?
#
loop_
_entity_poly.entity_id
_entity_poly.type
_entity_poly.pdbx_seq_one_letter_code
_entity_poly.pdbx_strand_id
1 'polypeptide(L)'
;FAPLWLFGHETPLTTIGSGIRELAASAGKGTDIERLHRLMAVIGERVAYTSGTTNATTPAEEALALKTGVCQDHSHIFVAAARAMDFPARYVSGYLMMDAAIEQAASHAWAEAHVSGLGWVAFDVANGISPDERYVKVATGRDYRDATPVSGIRLGQAEEQLAVTVTVEQ
;
A
#
# COMPACT_ATOMS: atom_id res chain seq x y z
N PHE A 1 15.17 7.33 12.87
CA PHE A 1 13.74 6.99 13.07
C PHE A 1 12.92 8.13 12.50
N ALA A 2 12.00 7.86 11.56
CA ALA A 2 11.12 8.90 11.02
C ALA A 2 10.00 9.20 12.03
N PRO A 3 9.66 10.47 12.30
CA PRO A 3 8.64 10.81 13.28
C PRO A 3 7.23 10.46 12.78
N LEU A 4 6.31 10.08 13.68
CA LEU A 4 4.96 9.64 13.32
C LEU A 4 4.15 10.69 12.56
N TRP A 5 4.31 11.98 12.89
CA TRP A 5 3.60 13.06 12.22
C TRP A 5 3.87 13.11 10.71
N LEU A 6 5.04 12.64 10.25
CA LEU A 6 5.36 12.55 8.82
C LEU A 6 4.36 11.67 8.07
N PHE A 7 3.85 10.63 8.73
CA PHE A 7 2.93 9.65 8.16
C PHE A 7 1.45 10.01 8.38
N GLY A 8 1.16 11.18 8.96
CA GLY A 8 -0.19 11.74 9.04
C GLY A 8 -0.56 12.65 7.86
N HIS A 9 0.41 13.08 7.06
CA HIS A 9 0.19 14.03 5.98
C HIS A 9 -0.19 13.38 4.65
N GLU A 10 -1.06 14.05 3.90
CA GLU A 10 -1.42 13.67 2.54
C GLU A 10 -0.24 13.83 1.57
N THR A 11 -0.35 13.13 0.45
CA THR A 11 0.52 13.23 -0.72
C THR A 11 -0.37 13.26 -1.96
N PRO A 12 0.12 13.69 -3.14
CA PRO A 12 -0.61 13.54 -4.39
C PRO A 12 -1.21 12.15 -4.63
N LEU A 13 -0.49 11.07 -4.29
CA LEU A 13 -0.98 9.69 -4.48
C LEU A 13 -1.94 9.21 -3.39
N THR A 14 -2.01 9.91 -2.26
CA THR A 14 -2.84 9.54 -1.10
C THR A 14 -3.77 10.70 -0.73
N THR A 15 -4.31 11.39 -1.74
CA THR A 15 -5.24 12.51 -1.54
C THR A 15 -6.52 12.02 -0.86
N ILE A 16 -6.99 12.75 0.16
CA ILE A 16 -8.19 12.48 0.96
C ILE A 16 -9.36 13.30 0.38
N GLY A 17 -9.88 12.81 -0.74
CA GLY A 17 -11.10 13.34 -1.36
C GLY A 17 -12.37 12.84 -0.66
N SER A 18 -13.53 13.08 -1.28
CA SER A 18 -14.81 12.70 -0.70
C SER A 18 -14.98 11.18 -0.61
N GLY A 19 -14.53 10.43 -1.62
CA GLY A 19 -14.62 8.98 -1.63
C GLY A 19 -13.78 8.36 -0.51
N ILE A 20 -12.56 8.86 -0.31
CA ILE A 20 -11.70 8.39 0.78
C ILE A 20 -12.29 8.75 2.16
N ARG A 21 -12.90 9.93 2.33
CA ARG A 21 -13.59 10.29 3.60
C ARG A 21 -14.79 9.40 3.89
N GLU A 22 -15.60 9.10 2.88
CA GLU A 22 -16.73 8.18 3.00
C GLU A 22 -16.27 6.77 3.34
N LEU A 23 -15.19 6.31 2.71
CA LEU A 23 -14.57 5.02 2.99
C LEU A 23 -14.04 4.96 4.43
N ALA A 24 -13.32 6.00 4.89
CA ALA A 24 -12.86 6.12 6.27
C ALA A 24 -14.02 6.09 7.28
N ALA A 25 -15.13 6.77 6.98
CA ALA A 25 -16.31 6.75 7.83
C ALA A 25 -16.97 5.36 7.92
N SER A 26 -16.88 4.54 6.86
CA SER A 26 -17.42 3.18 6.82
C SER A 26 -16.73 2.22 7.80
N ALA A 27 -15.53 2.55 8.28
CA ALA A 27 -14.85 1.78 9.30
C ALA A 27 -15.58 1.78 10.65
N GLY A 28 -16.52 2.68 10.90
CA GLY A 28 -17.44 2.65 12.04
C GLY A 28 -16.77 2.69 13.43
N LYS A 29 -17.48 2.14 14.43
CA LYS A 29 -17.02 2.05 15.84
C LYS A 29 -16.29 0.72 16.11
N GLY A 30 -15.47 0.71 17.15
CA GLY A 30 -14.69 -0.44 17.61
C GLY A 30 -13.35 0.01 18.19
N THR A 31 -12.52 -0.95 18.58
CA THR A 31 -11.10 -0.71 18.85
C THR A 31 -10.38 -0.25 17.57
N ASP A 32 -9.23 0.39 17.72
CA ASP A 32 -8.44 0.89 16.59
C ASP A 32 -8.10 -0.22 15.59
N ILE A 33 -7.71 -1.40 16.08
CA ILE A 33 -7.36 -2.53 15.24
C ILE A 33 -8.57 -3.11 14.48
N GLU A 34 -9.73 -3.21 15.13
CA GLU A 34 -10.97 -3.66 14.47
C GLU A 34 -11.39 -2.69 13.36
N ARG A 35 -11.24 -1.38 13.59
CA ARG A 35 -11.57 -0.35 12.61
C ARG A 35 -10.65 -0.44 11.38
N LEU A 36 -9.35 -0.65 11.58
CA LEU A 36 -8.38 -0.80 10.48
C LEU A 36 -8.58 -2.11 9.68
N HIS A 37 -8.87 -3.23 10.34
CA HIS A 37 -9.23 -4.47 9.62
C HIS A 37 -10.54 -4.34 8.85
N ARG A 38 -11.54 -3.66 9.42
CA ARG A 38 -12.79 -3.38 8.69
C ARG A 38 -12.53 -2.51 7.47
N LEU A 39 -11.69 -1.49 7.59
CA LEU A 39 -11.27 -0.67 6.47
C LEU A 39 -10.63 -1.51 5.37
N MET A 40 -9.69 -2.41 5.72
CA MET A 40 -9.05 -3.33 4.77
C MET A 40 -10.09 -4.17 4.01
N ALA A 41 -11.04 -4.77 4.73
CA ALA A 41 -12.09 -5.59 4.14
C ALA A 41 -12.99 -4.78 3.18
N VAL A 42 -13.46 -3.61 3.60
CA VAL A 42 -14.33 -2.76 2.76
C VAL A 42 -13.61 -2.28 1.50
N ILE A 43 -12.29 -2.01 1.55
CA ILE A 43 -11.53 -1.67 0.35
C ILE A 43 -11.48 -2.86 -0.61
N GLY A 44 -11.18 -4.06 -0.10
CA GLY A 44 -11.14 -5.29 -0.91
C GLY A 44 -12.48 -5.61 -1.58
N GLU A 45 -13.60 -5.27 -0.93
CA GLU A 45 -14.95 -5.42 -1.52
C GLU A 45 -15.27 -4.35 -2.58
N ARG A 46 -14.77 -3.12 -2.43
CA ARG A 46 -15.10 -1.98 -3.30
C ARG A 46 -14.18 -1.84 -4.51
N VAL A 47 -12.96 -2.37 -4.43
CA VAL A 47 -11.92 -2.20 -5.45
C VAL A 47 -11.41 -3.57 -5.87
N ALA A 48 -11.87 -4.05 -7.02
CA ALA A 48 -11.45 -5.33 -7.56
C ALA A 48 -9.98 -5.30 -7.99
N TYR A 49 -9.26 -6.39 -7.76
CA TYR A 49 -7.89 -6.52 -8.23
C TYR A 49 -7.88 -6.75 -9.75
N THR A 50 -7.47 -5.72 -10.51
CA THR A 50 -7.43 -5.76 -11.97
C THR A 50 -6.15 -5.09 -12.48
N SER A 51 -5.33 -5.84 -13.19
CA SER A 51 -4.10 -5.31 -13.80
C SER A 51 -4.40 -4.47 -15.04
N GLY A 52 -3.61 -3.42 -15.27
CA GLY A 52 -3.66 -2.60 -16.49
C GLY A 52 -4.75 -1.51 -16.52
N THR A 53 -5.49 -1.30 -15.42
CA THR A 53 -6.50 -0.23 -15.32
C THR A 53 -5.95 1.07 -14.72
N THR A 54 -4.84 0.98 -13.99
CA THR A 54 -4.17 2.08 -13.29
C THR A 54 -2.69 2.13 -13.65
N ASN A 55 -1.98 3.16 -13.19
CA ASN A 55 -0.54 3.28 -13.35
C ASN A 55 0.13 3.78 -12.05
N ALA A 56 1.47 3.85 -12.05
CA ALA A 56 2.27 4.25 -10.87
C ALA A 56 1.96 5.66 -10.32
N THR A 57 1.25 6.50 -11.08
CA THR A 57 0.89 7.87 -10.71
C THR A 57 -0.60 8.05 -10.40
N THR A 58 -1.41 6.99 -10.50
CA THR A 58 -2.85 7.03 -10.17
C THR A 58 -3.06 7.34 -8.69
N PRO A 59 -3.78 8.42 -8.34
CA PRO A 59 -4.11 8.73 -6.94
C PRO A 59 -5.12 7.76 -6.34
N ALA A 60 -5.05 7.58 -5.01
CA ALA A 60 -5.99 6.78 -4.22
C ALA A 60 -7.47 7.09 -4.50
N GLU A 61 -7.83 8.38 -4.53
CA GLU A 61 -9.21 8.83 -4.80
C GLU A 61 -9.68 8.40 -6.20
N GLU A 62 -8.80 8.44 -7.19
CA GLU A 62 -9.10 8.03 -8.57
C GLU A 62 -9.26 6.51 -8.66
N ALA A 63 -8.32 5.74 -8.10
CA ALA A 63 -8.41 4.28 -8.08
C ALA A 63 -9.67 3.78 -7.35
N LEU A 64 -10.05 4.44 -6.25
CA LEU A 64 -11.29 4.16 -5.54
C LEU A 64 -12.52 4.42 -6.42
N ALA A 65 -12.53 5.52 -7.18
CA ALA A 65 -13.61 5.84 -8.11
C ALA A 65 -13.70 4.85 -9.27
N LEU A 66 -12.55 4.36 -9.77
CA LEU A 66 -12.47 3.32 -10.81
C LEU A 66 -12.93 1.95 -10.34
N LYS A 67 -12.99 1.71 -9.01
CA LYS A 67 -13.35 0.41 -8.40
C LYS A 67 -12.48 -0.76 -8.86
N THR A 68 -11.32 -0.46 -9.43
CA THR A 68 -10.34 -1.45 -9.87
C THR A 68 -8.93 -0.92 -9.63
N GLY A 69 -7.98 -1.81 -9.36
CA GLY A 69 -6.57 -1.45 -9.20
C GLY A 69 -5.72 -2.65 -8.83
N VAL A 70 -4.46 -2.41 -8.48
CA VAL A 70 -3.50 -3.44 -8.04
C VAL A 70 -3.05 -3.19 -6.60
N CYS A 71 -2.11 -3.98 -6.09
CA CYS A 71 -1.61 -3.88 -4.70
C CYS A 71 -1.11 -2.46 -4.34
N GLN A 72 -0.54 -1.73 -5.30
CA GLN A 72 -0.16 -0.33 -5.12
C GLN A 72 -1.37 0.55 -4.79
N ASP A 73 -2.43 0.48 -5.60
CA ASP A 73 -3.62 1.31 -5.44
C ASP A 73 -4.35 0.99 -4.14
N HIS A 74 -4.52 -0.29 -3.86
CA HIS A 74 -5.08 -0.77 -2.59
C HIS A 74 -4.31 -0.23 -1.38
N SER A 75 -2.98 -0.23 -1.45
CA SER A 75 -2.13 0.32 -0.40
C SER A 75 -2.28 1.83 -0.25
N HIS A 76 -2.35 2.58 -1.36
CA HIS A 76 -2.57 4.03 -1.30
C HIS A 76 -3.95 4.40 -0.76
N ILE A 77 -4.99 3.67 -1.16
CA ILE A 77 -6.35 3.84 -0.65
C ILE A 77 -6.39 3.59 0.86
N PHE A 78 -5.79 2.49 1.33
CA PHE A 78 -5.72 2.20 2.75
C PHE A 78 -4.97 3.28 3.51
N VAL A 79 -3.79 3.70 3.04
CA VAL A 79 -2.99 4.75 3.67
C VAL A 79 -3.76 6.06 3.76
N ALA A 80 -4.42 6.48 2.68
CA ALA A 80 -5.21 7.72 2.68
C ALA A 80 -6.40 7.65 3.64
N ALA A 81 -7.15 6.54 3.63
CA ALA A 81 -8.30 6.37 4.51
C ALA A 81 -7.90 6.23 5.99
N ALA A 82 -6.81 5.53 6.30
CA ALA A 82 -6.28 5.44 7.65
C ALA A 82 -5.82 6.81 8.18
N ARG A 83 -5.17 7.63 7.35
CA ARG A 83 -4.82 9.03 7.69
C ARG A 83 -6.06 9.88 7.94
N ALA A 84 -7.11 9.71 7.14
CA ALA A 84 -8.40 10.40 7.36
C ALA A 84 -9.10 10.00 8.67
N MET A 85 -8.69 8.88 9.27
CA MET A 85 -9.12 8.39 10.58
C MET A 85 -8.13 8.76 11.71
N ASP A 86 -7.16 9.65 11.44
CA ASP A 86 -6.10 10.10 12.35
C ASP A 86 -5.06 9.03 12.73
N PHE A 87 -4.94 7.95 11.95
CA PHE A 87 -3.86 6.98 12.11
C PHE A 87 -2.64 7.39 11.25
N PRO A 88 -1.43 7.49 11.84
CA PRO A 88 -0.21 7.54 11.04
C PRO A 88 -0.11 6.27 10.19
N ALA A 89 -0.07 6.42 8.87
CA ALA A 89 -0.04 5.29 7.94
C ALA A 89 1.04 5.46 6.88
N ARG A 90 1.69 4.37 6.50
CA ARG A 90 2.79 4.36 5.54
C ARG A 90 2.60 3.28 4.48
N TYR A 91 3.08 3.59 3.30
CA TYR A 91 3.19 2.65 2.19
C TYR A 91 4.42 1.78 2.41
N VAL A 92 4.32 0.50 2.09
CA VAL A 92 5.40 -0.47 2.16
C VAL A 92 5.57 -1.13 0.81
N SER A 93 6.82 -1.20 0.36
CA SER A 93 7.22 -2.03 -0.79
C SER A 93 8.15 -3.14 -0.33
N GLY A 94 8.04 -4.29 -0.99
CA GLY A 94 8.83 -5.45 -0.64
C GLY A 94 8.60 -6.62 -1.56
N TYR A 95 8.82 -7.81 -1.03
CA TYR A 95 8.59 -9.08 -1.71
C TYR A 95 7.59 -9.92 -0.94
N LEU A 96 6.79 -10.68 -1.67
CA LEU A 96 5.89 -11.69 -1.13
C LEU A 96 6.28 -13.05 -1.70
N MET A 97 6.65 -13.98 -0.83
CA MET A 97 6.87 -15.38 -1.21
C MET A 97 5.51 -16.06 -1.45
N MET A 98 5.24 -16.50 -2.68
CA MET A 98 4.04 -17.30 -3.00
C MET A 98 4.45 -18.76 -3.22
N ASP A 99 3.68 -19.70 -2.67
CA ASP A 99 4.01 -21.14 -2.64
C ASP A 99 4.10 -21.81 -4.03
N ALA A 100 3.73 -21.11 -5.12
CA ALA A 100 3.44 -21.70 -6.42
C ALA A 100 4.48 -21.44 -7.53
N ALA A 101 5.58 -20.69 -7.32
CA ALA A 101 6.68 -20.69 -8.28
C ALA A 101 8.06 -20.37 -7.70
N ILE A 102 9.07 -21.06 -8.24
CA ILE A 102 10.50 -20.98 -7.89
C ILE A 102 11.15 -19.69 -8.44
N GLU A 103 10.53 -19.04 -9.43
CA GLU A 103 10.95 -17.76 -9.99
C GLU A 103 9.82 -16.73 -9.88
N GLN A 104 9.77 -15.98 -8.79
CA GLN A 104 8.86 -14.85 -8.65
C GLN A 104 9.60 -13.66 -8.05
N ALA A 105 10.08 -12.78 -8.92
CA ALA A 105 10.39 -11.40 -8.55
C ALA A 105 9.07 -10.60 -8.41
N ALA A 106 8.11 -11.09 -7.62
CA ALA A 106 6.87 -10.36 -7.38
C ALA A 106 7.15 -9.28 -6.34
N SER A 107 7.64 -8.13 -6.80
CA SER A 107 7.55 -6.91 -6.01
C SER A 107 6.10 -6.73 -5.57
N HIS A 108 5.88 -6.56 -4.28
CA HIS A 108 4.56 -6.41 -3.70
C HIS A 108 4.48 -5.14 -2.86
N ALA A 109 3.26 -4.67 -2.66
CA ALA A 109 2.98 -3.48 -1.89
C ALA A 109 1.84 -3.72 -0.90
N TRP A 110 2.00 -3.18 0.30
CA TRP A 110 0.99 -3.19 1.35
C TRP A 110 1.07 -1.91 2.17
N ALA A 111 0.16 -1.76 3.14
CA ALA A 111 0.14 -0.61 4.03
C ALA A 111 0.49 -1.01 5.46
N GLU A 112 1.05 -0.09 6.23
CA GLU A 112 1.15 -0.20 7.68
C GLU A 112 0.50 1.02 8.34
N ALA A 113 -0.22 0.81 9.45
CA ALA A 113 -0.77 1.87 10.29
C ALA A 113 -0.26 1.73 11.72
N HIS A 114 0.05 2.86 12.36
CA HIS A 114 0.52 2.89 13.73
C HIS A 114 -0.66 2.89 14.71
N VAL A 115 -0.80 1.83 15.48
CA VAL A 115 -1.81 1.67 16.53
C VAL A 115 -1.19 1.92 17.90
N SER A 116 -1.81 2.78 18.71
CA SER A 116 -1.31 3.08 20.05
C SER A 116 -1.23 1.79 20.90
N GLY A 117 -0.07 1.54 21.51
CA GLY A 117 0.20 0.33 22.30
C GLY A 117 0.61 -0.90 21.50
N LEU A 118 0.39 -0.95 20.17
CA LEU A 118 0.81 -2.07 19.31
C LEU A 118 1.96 -1.70 18.36
N GLY A 119 2.13 -0.41 18.05
CA GLY A 119 3.12 0.03 17.06
C GLY A 119 2.60 -0.09 15.64
N TRP A 120 3.50 -0.35 14.69
CA TRP A 120 3.14 -0.51 13.27
C TRP A 120 2.52 -1.88 13.01
N VAL A 121 1.26 -1.88 12.55
CA VAL A 121 0.54 -3.08 12.14
C VAL A 121 0.36 -3.06 10.62
N ALA A 122 0.57 -4.20 9.98
CA ALA A 122 0.54 -4.34 8.53
C ALA A 122 -0.81 -4.86 8.01
N PHE A 123 -1.21 -4.35 6.85
CA PHE A 123 -2.47 -4.63 6.17
C PHE A 123 -2.23 -4.78 4.68
N ASP A 124 -2.43 -5.99 4.16
CA ASP A 124 -2.40 -6.28 2.74
C ASP A 124 -3.83 -6.46 2.23
N VAL A 125 -4.39 -5.37 1.72
CA VAL A 125 -5.74 -5.34 1.14
C VAL A 125 -5.84 -6.25 -0.09
N ALA A 126 -4.79 -6.35 -0.90
CA ALA A 126 -4.82 -7.13 -2.14
C ALA A 126 -5.00 -8.62 -1.87
N ASN A 127 -4.43 -9.11 -0.77
CA ASN A 127 -4.59 -10.50 -0.30
C ASN A 127 -5.60 -10.66 0.85
N GLY A 128 -6.15 -9.57 1.39
CA GLY A 128 -7.11 -9.59 2.49
C GLY A 128 -6.54 -10.12 3.82
N ILE A 129 -5.22 -10.02 4.02
CA ILE A 129 -4.53 -10.57 5.21
C ILE A 129 -3.62 -9.52 5.85
N SER A 130 -3.30 -9.74 7.13
CA SER A 130 -2.13 -9.09 7.72
C SER A 130 -0.88 -9.87 7.32
N PRO A 131 0.15 -9.21 6.78
CA PRO A 131 1.42 -9.83 6.42
C PRO A 131 2.00 -10.76 7.50
N ASP A 132 2.43 -11.93 7.06
CA ASP A 132 3.10 -12.96 7.86
C ASP A 132 4.58 -13.11 7.45
N GLU A 133 5.20 -14.22 7.83
CA GLU A 133 6.62 -14.52 7.56
C GLU A 133 7.00 -14.58 6.07
N ARG A 134 6.02 -14.64 5.16
CA ARG A 134 6.26 -14.65 3.71
C ARG A 134 6.57 -13.27 3.14
N TYR A 135 6.39 -12.21 3.93
CA TYR A 135 6.55 -10.83 3.51
C TYR A 135 7.92 -10.28 3.92
N VAL A 136 8.71 -9.87 2.94
CA VAL A 136 10.00 -9.21 3.17
C VAL A 136 9.86 -7.73 2.83
N LYS A 137 9.87 -6.89 3.88
CA LYS A 137 9.83 -5.43 3.75
C LYS A 137 11.16 -4.88 3.23
N VAL A 138 11.14 -4.11 2.14
CA VAL A 138 12.33 -3.48 1.54
C VAL A 138 12.36 -1.99 1.86
N ALA A 139 11.26 -1.27 1.62
CA ALA A 139 11.19 0.17 1.86
C ALA A 139 9.83 0.60 2.43
N THR A 140 9.83 1.73 3.12
CA THR A 140 8.61 2.39 3.61
C THR A 140 8.63 3.87 3.31
N GLY A 141 7.48 4.42 2.95
CA GLY A 141 7.35 5.82 2.56
C GLY A 141 5.96 6.39 2.82
N ARG A 142 5.77 7.69 2.57
CA ARG A 142 4.42 8.27 2.65
C ARG A 142 3.52 7.80 1.52
N ASP A 143 4.11 7.49 0.37
CA ASP A 143 3.49 6.91 -0.80
C ASP A 143 4.52 6.08 -1.59
N TYR A 144 4.17 5.63 -2.80
CA TYR A 144 5.02 4.81 -3.64
C TYR A 144 6.36 5.49 -3.99
N ARG A 145 6.38 6.81 -4.18
CA ARG A 145 7.59 7.56 -4.60
C ARG A 145 8.67 7.53 -3.55
N ASP A 146 8.27 7.58 -2.27
CA ASP A 146 9.18 7.48 -1.12
C ASP A 146 9.65 6.04 -0.85
N ALA A 147 9.04 5.03 -1.50
CA ALA A 147 9.28 3.60 -1.26
C ALA A 147 9.61 2.84 -2.56
N THR A 148 10.11 3.51 -3.59
CA THR A 148 10.48 2.86 -4.86
C THR A 148 11.76 2.02 -4.65
N PRO A 149 11.73 0.70 -4.92
CA PRO A 149 12.91 -0.16 -4.75
C PRO A 149 14.03 0.17 -5.76
N VAL A 150 13.68 0.81 -6.88
CA VAL A 150 14.62 1.34 -7.87
C VAL A 150 14.18 2.75 -8.25
N SER A 151 15.08 3.72 -8.11
CA SER A 151 14.90 5.09 -8.59
C SER A 151 16.08 5.45 -9.49
N GLY A 152 15.80 6.00 -10.67
CA GLY A 152 16.81 6.33 -11.69
C GLY A 152 16.48 7.65 -12.38
N ILE A 153 17.52 8.38 -12.79
CA ILE A 153 17.40 9.61 -13.57
C ILE A 153 17.75 9.29 -15.02
N ARG A 154 16.84 9.53 -15.96
CA ARG A 154 17.09 9.35 -17.40
C ARG A 154 17.58 10.66 -18.00
N LEU A 155 18.83 10.69 -18.47
CA LEU A 155 19.37 11.77 -19.31
C LEU A 155 19.75 11.21 -20.68
N GLY A 156 18.96 11.53 -21.71
CA GLY A 156 19.23 11.16 -23.10
C GLY A 156 18.39 9.99 -23.66
N GLN A 157 18.67 9.60 -24.90
CA GLN A 157 18.04 8.45 -25.60
C GLN A 157 18.94 7.21 -25.44
N ALA A 158 18.73 6.43 -24.40
CA ALA A 158 19.25 5.07 -24.27
C ALA A 158 18.10 4.12 -23.88
N GLU A 159 18.19 2.88 -24.36
CA GLU A 159 17.40 1.74 -23.85
C GLU A 159 18.15 1.17 -22.64
N GLU A 160 17.48 1.13 -21.49
CA GLU A 160 17.97 0.51 -20.25
C GLU A 160 17.08 -0.68 -19.94
N GLN A 161 17.68 -1.85 -19.70
CA GLN A 161 17.00 -3.04 -19.21
C GLN A 161 17.54 -3.36 -17.81
N LEU A 162 16.68 -3.24 -16.80
CA LEU A 162 17.01 -3.65 -15.45
C LEU A 162 16.49 -5.07 -15.22
N ALA A 163 17.40 -6.03 -15.06
CA ALA A 163 17.06 -7.40 -14.64
C ALA A 163 17.26 -7.52 -13.12
N VAL A 164 16.18 -7.77 -12.38
CA VAL A 164 16.23 -8.03 -10.94
C VAL A 164 15.85 -9.49 -10.72
N THR A 165 16.80 -10.29 -10.24
CA THR A 165 16.58 -11.67 -9.81
C THR A 165 16.66 -11.72 -8.29
N VAL A 166 15.60 -12.17 -7.63
CA VAL A 166 15.58 -12.40 -6.19
C VAL A 166 15.39 -13.89 -5.97
N THR A 167 16.32 -14.50 -5.24
CA THR A 167 16.25 -15.91 -4.84
C THR A 167 16.07 -15.93 -3.32
N VAL A 168 15.00 -16.55 -2.85
CA VAL A 168 14.76 -16.80 -1.41
C VAL A 168 15.05 -18.27 -1.15
N GLU A 169 16.09 -18.55 -0.38
CA GLU A 169 16.48 -19.91 0.02
C GLU A 169 16.18 -20.12 1.51
N GLN A 170 15.73 -21.33 1.88
CA GLN A 170 15.52 -21.76 3.27
C GLN A 170 16.84 -22.14 3.95
#